data_AF-A0AAV3XJT1-F1
#
_entry.id   AF-A0AAV3XJT1-F1
#
_cell.length_a   1.000
_cell.length_b   1.000
_cell.length_c   1.000
_cell.angle_alpha   90.00
_cell.angle_beta   90.00
_cell.angle_gamma   90.00
#
_symmetry.space_group_name_H-M   'P 1'
#
loop_
_entity.id
_entity.type
_entity.pdbx_description
1 polymer ?
#
loop_
_entity_poly.entity_id
_entity_poly.type
_entity_poly.pdbx_seq_one_letter_code
_entity_poly.pdbx_strand_id
1 'polypeptide(L)'
;MAIALLAVLSGSEGWAAIETYGKAKEEWLKNFIYLKNGSFSHDTFSRVFAALSPQDFQASFSSLLESITEKLGFKVIGIDGKTIWQSYERNRKQKACCQCCQYHPLMGQEKVDSNSNEITAIPRLLEQLDISESVVNLDGMGTKKEIAAQISQKKGNYILALKANQDRIYQ
;
A
#
# COMPACT_ATOMS: atom_id res chain seq x y z
N MET A 1 -1.16 15.13 -8.74
CA MET A 1 -0.83 14.07 -7.77
C MET A 1 -1.07 14.52 -6.33
N ALA A 2 -0.41 15.58 -5.84
CA ALA A 2 -0.57 16.06 -4.47
C ALA A 2 -2.04 16.30 -4.03
N ILE A 3 -2.88 16.89 -4.90
CA ILE A 3 -4.31 17.11 -4.60
C ILE A 3 -5.07 15.80 -4.44
N ALA A 4 -4.81 14.81 -5.29
CA ALA A 4 -5.45 13.50 -5.20
C ALA A 4 -5.05 12.77 -3.91
N LEU A 5 -3.76 12.83 -3.54
CA LEU A 5 -3.28 12.29 -2.26
C LEU A 5 -3.96 12.96 -1.07
N LEU A 6 -3.99 14.30 -1.02
CA LEU A 6 -4.61 15.05 0.07
C LEU A 6 -6.11 14.77 0.16
N ALA A 7 -6.80 14.66 -0.97
CA ALA A 7 -8.20 14.29 -1.03
C ALA A 7 -8.42 12.88 -0.45
N VAL A 8 -7.63 11.88 -0.87
CA VAL A 8 -7.74 10.50 -0.35
C VAL A 8 -7.42 10.44 1.15
N LEU A 9 -6.39 11.15 1.61
CA LEU A 9 -6.06 11.26 3.04
C LEU A 9 -7.18 11.92 3.86
N SER A 10 -7.95 12.83 3.24
CA SER A 10 -9.14 13.43 3.85
C SER A 10 -10.39 12.54 3.80
N GLY A 11 -10.28 11.32 3.25
CA GLY A 11 -11.38 10.36 3.13
C GLY A 11 -12.19 10.48 1.84
N SER A 12 -11.69 11.17 0.82
CA SER A 12 -12.38 11.24 -0.47
C SER A 12 -12.21 9.95 -1.27
N GLU A 13 -13.33 9.36 -1.67
CA GLU A 13 -13.36 8.15 -2.50
C GLU A 13 -13.82 8.48 -3.93
N GLY A 14 -12.99 8.11 -4.91
CA GLY A 14 -13.30 8.29 -6.33
C GLY A 14 -12.99 9.69 -6.90
N TRP A 15 -12.99 9.77 -8.23
CA TRP A 15 -12.53 10.98 -8.95
C TRP A 15 -13.41 12.20 -8.74
N ALA A 16 -14.72 12.01 -8.62
CA ALA A 16 -15.67 13.10 -8.36
C ALA A 16 -15.48 13.71 -6.96
N ALA A 17 -15.17 12.88 -5.96
CA ALA A 17 -14.86 13.36 -4.61
C ALA A 17 -13.53 14.12 -4.58
N ILE A 18 -12.51 13.62 -5.29
CA ILE A 18 -11.22 14.32 -5.43
C ILE A 18 -11.39 15.68 -6.11
N GLU A 19 -12.21 15.77 -7.16
CA GLU A 19 -12.55 17.04 -7.81
C GLU A 19 -13.22 18.00 -6.83
N THR A 20 -14.20 17.51 -6.08
CA THR A 20 -14.93 18.29 -5.07
C THR A 20 -13.98 18.82 -3.99
N TYR A 21 -13.08 17.98 -3.48
CA TYR A 21 -12.04 18.39 -2.53
C TYR A 21 -11.13 19.46 -3.11
N GLY A 22 -10.65 19.27 -4.34
CA GLY A 22 -9.77 20.22 -5.02
C GLY A 22 -10.41 21.60 -5.20
N LYS A 23 -11.71 21.63 -5.55
CA LYS A 23 -12.49 22.87 -5.65
C LYS A 23 -12.74 23.51 -4.28
N ALA A 24 -13.11 22.71 -3.27
CA ALA A 24 -13.40 23.21 -1.93
C ALA A 24 -12.16 23.78 -1.20
N LYS A 25 -10.96 23.27 -1.53
CA LYS A 25 -9.68 23.69 -0.93
C LYS A 25 -8.79 24.49 -1.88
N GLU A 26 -9.33 24.99 -2.99
CA GLU A 26 -8.55 25.63 -4.05
C GLU A 26 -7.69 26.80 -3.53
N GLU A 27 -8.27 27.67 -2.70
CA GLU A 27 -7.58 28.83 -2.13
C GLU A 27 -6.40 28.42 -1.24
N TRP A 28 -6.57 27.36 -0.44
CA TRP A 28 -5.51 26.83 0.40
C TRP A 28 -4.43 26.12 -0.44
N LEU A 29 -4.83 25.37 -1.47
CA LEU A 29 -3.93 24.63 -2.36
C LEU A 29 -3.04 25.55 -3.19
N LYS A 30 -3.52 26.75 -3.56
CA LYS A 30 -2.73 27.74 -4.31
C LYS A 30 -1.46 28.20 -3.56
N ASN A 31 -1.45 28.10 -2.23
CA ASN A 31 -0.26 28.41 -1.43
C ASN A 31 0.88 27.38 -1.61
N PHE A 32 0.55 26.16 -2.05
CA PHE A 32 1.50 25.04 -2.13
C PHE A 32 1.69 24.52 -3.55
N ILE A 33 0.72 24.75 -4.46
CA ILE A 33 0.69 24.18 -5.80
C ILE A 33 0.34 25.27 -6.81
N TYR A 34 1.21 25.48 -7.79
CA TYR A 34 0.96 26.40 -8.89
C TYR A 34 0.04 25.76 -9.93
N LEU A 35 -1.13 26.37 -10.15
CA LEU A 35 -2.14 25.88 -11.10
C LEU A 35 -2.14 26.75 -12.36
N LYS A 36 -1.27 26.41 -13.32
CA LYS A 36 -1.10 27.21 -14.56
C LYS A 36 -2.39 27.33 -15.40
N ASN A 37 -3.23 26.28 -15.42
CA ASN A 37 -4.37 26.17 -16.35
C ASN A 37 -5.75 26.09 -15.66
N GLY A 38 -5.88 26.50 -14.39
CA GLY A 38 -7.18 26.58 -13.71
C GLY A 38 -7.76 25.24 -13.20
N SER A 39 -9.07 25.26 -12.92
CA SER A 39 -9.81 24.25 -12.15
C SER A 39 -9.82 22.86 -12.76
N PHE A 40 -9.67 21.85 -11.89
CA PHE A 40 -9.61 20.44 -12.26
C PHE A 40 -11.00 19.86 -12.52
N SER A 41 -11.07 18.92 -13.46
CA SER A 41 -12.21 18.01 -13.66
C SER A 41 -11.78 16.57 -13.35
N HIS A 42 -12.69 15.72 -12.89
CA HIS A 42 -12.51 14.28 -12.77
C HIS A 42 -11.94 13.64 -14.04
N ASP A 43 -12.29 14.13 -15.24
CA ASP A 43 -11.73 13.65 -16.52
C ASP A 43 -10.23 13.93 -16.67
N THR A 44 -9.74 15.02 -16.06
CA THR A 44 -8.32 15.36 -16.09
C THR A 44 -7.53 14.45 -15.15
N PHE A 45 -8.08 14.16 -13.96
CA PHE A 45 -7.48 13.15 -13.08
C PHE A 45 -7.45 11.78 -13.76
N SER A 46 -8.57 11.33 -14.32
CA SER A 46 -8.66 10.04 -15.01
C SER A 46 -7.61 9.89 -16.12
N ARG A 47 -7.48 10.87 -17.02
CA ARG A 47 -6.49 10.83 -18.10
C ARG A 47 -5.05 10.81 -17.61
N VAL A 48 -4.73 11.63 -16.60
CA VAL A 48 -3.36 11.69 -16.06
C VAL A 48 -3.01 10.36 -15.39
N PHE A 49 -3.90 9.81 -14.55
CA PHE A 49 -3.65 8.54 -13.89
C PHE A 49 -3.65 7.35 -14.86
N ALA A 50 -4.43 7.41 -15.95
CA ALA A 50 -4.41 6.38 -16.99
C ALA A 50 -3.12 6.40 -17.84
N ALA A 51 -2.46 7.54 -17.96
CA ALA A 51 -1.19 7.67 -18.68
C ALA A 51 0.05 7.34 -17.82
N LEU A 52 -0.12 7.25 -16.50
CA LEU A 52 0.98 6.91 -15.60
C LEU A 52 1.21 5.40 -15.56
N SER A 53 2.48 5.02 -15.64
CA SER A 53 2.92 3.65 -15.34
C SER A 53 2.58 3.30 -13.89
N PRO A 54 1.81 2.22 -13.64
CA PRO A 54 1.46 1.80 -12.29
C PRO A 54 2.68 1.53 -11.40
N GLN A 55 3.75 0.97 -11.98
CA GLN A 55 4.98 0.64 -11.28
C GLN A 55 5.74 1.89 -10.84
N ASP A 56 5.90 2.86 -11.75
CA ASP A 56 6.60 4.11 -11.46
C ASP A 56 5.82 4.97 -10.45
N PHE A 57 4.49 4.93 -10.56
CA PHE A 57 3.61 5.57 -9.59
C PHE A 57 3.76 4.94 -8.21
N GLN A 58 3.74 3.61 -8.11
CA GLN A 58 3.92 2.90 -6.85
C GLN A 58 5.27 3.23 -6.21
N ALA A 59 6.37 3.16 -6.96
CA ALA A 59 7.70 3.48 -6.44
C ALA A 59 7.79 4.92 -5.90
N SER A 60 7.27 5.89 -6.68
CA SER A 60 7.26 7.30 -6.27
C SER A 60 6.39 7.54 -5.02
N PHE A 61 5.26 6.82 -4.95
CA PHE A 61 4.33 6.91 -3.82
C PHE A 61 4.91 6.31 -2.55
N SER A 62 5.54 5.14 -2.64
CA SER A 62 6.23 4.49 -1.52
C SER A 62 7.34 5.37 -0.96
N SER A 63 8.18 5.96 -1.83
CA SER A 63 9.24 6.88 -1.39
C SER A 63 8.70 8.13 -0.66
N LEU A 64 7.57 8.68 -1.12
CA LEU A 64 6.90 9.79 -0.43
C LEU A 64 6.39 9.37 0.95
N LEU A 65 5.78 8.18 1.06
CA LEU A 65 5.29 7.66 2.33
C LEU A 65 6.41 7.38 3.31
N GLU A 66 7.53 6.81 2.86
CA GLU A 66 8.72 6.60 3.69
C GLU A 66 9.21 7.90 4.32
N SER A 67 9.28 8.99 3.54
CA SER A 67 9.69 10.30 4.08
C SER A 67 8.71 10.85 5.13
N ILE A 68 7.42 10.53 5.01
CA ILE A 68 6.39 10.94 5.97
C ILE A 68 6.47 10.07 7.23
N THR A 69 6.66 8.75 7.08
CA THR A 69 6.64 7.79 8.18
C THR A 69 7.88 7.90 9.06
N GLU A 70 9.04 8.19 8.46
CA GLU A 70 10.27 8.53 9.18
C GLU A 70 10.05 9.73 10.12
N LYS A 71 9.37 10.78 9.65
CA LYS A 71 9.07 11.97 10.46
C LYS A 71 8.04 11.73 11.55
N LEU A 72 7.11 10.79 11.34
CA LEU A 72 6.05 10.48 12.29
C LEU A 72 6.46 9.38 13.30
N GLY A 73 7.63 8.77 13.14
CA GLY A 73 8.18 7.78 14.06
C GLY A 73 7.34 6.50 14.14
N PHE A 74 6.58 6.18 13.08
CA PHE A 74 5.78 4.96 13.05
C PHE A 74 6.68 3.74 12.90
N LYS A 75 6.51 2.77 13.80
CA LYS A 75 7.37 1.58 13.91
C LYS A 75 6.61 0.26 13.82
N VAL A 76 5.39 0.23 13.29
CA VAL A 76 4.62 -1.03 13.17
C VAL A 76 4.14 -1.17 11.74
N ILE A 77 4.35 -2.35 11.14
CA ILE A 77 4.01 -2.64 9.74
C ILE A 77 3.11 -3.87 9.74
N GLY A 78 1.82 -3.70 9.46
CA GLY A 78 0.91 -4.83 9.27
C GLY A 78 0.96 -5.31 7.84
N ILE A 79 1.18 -6.61 7.60
CA ILE A 79 1.09 -7.20 6.28
C ILE A 79 -0.16 -8.07 6.24
N ASP A 80 -1.07 -7.74 5.32
CA ASP A 80 -2.37 -8.41 5.19
C ASP A 80 -2.66 -8.78 3.73
N GLY A 81 -3.31 -9.92 3.53
CA GLY A 81 -3.79 -10.37 2.22
C GLY A 81 -5.14 -9.76 1.94
N LYS A 82 -5.21 -8.77 1.03
CA LYS A 82 -6.47 -8.15 0.63
C LYS A 82 -6.87 -8.55 -0.79
N THR A 83 -8.15 -8.84 -0.97
CA THR A 83 -8.71 -8.99 -2.31
C THR A 83 -9.33 -7.68 -2.74
N ILE A 84 -8.82 -7.08 -3.82
CA ILE A 84 -9.40 -5.85 -4.37
C ILE A 84 -10.82 -6.14 -4.87
N TRP A 85 -11.78 -5.35 -4.40
CA TRP A 85 -13.17 -5.46 -4.86
C TRP A 85 -13.25 -5.06 -6.34
N GLN A 86 -13.95 -5.87 -7.16
CA GLN A 86 -14.04 -5.78 -8.63
C GLN A 86 -12.78 -6.12 -9.46
N SER A 87 -11.73 -6.72 -8.90
CA SER A 87 -10.56 -7.19 -9.66
C SER A 87 -10.80 -8.44 -10.52
N TYR A 88 -12.05 -8.72 -10.88
CA TYR A 88 -12.42 -9.91 -11.64
C TYR A 88 -12.00 -9.76 -13.10
N GLU A 89 -10.93 -10.44 -13.48
CA GLU A 89 -10.56 -10.56 -14.88
C GLU A 89 -11.49 -11.56 -15.58
N ARG A 90 -12.37 -11.05 -16.45
CA ARG A 90 -13.33 -11.83 -17.23
C ARG A 90 -12.67 -12.93 -18.06
N ASN A 91 -11.45 -12.69 -18.56
CA ASN A 91 -10.68 -13.65 -19.37
C ASN A 91 -10.03 -14.78 -18.57
N ARG A 92 -9.70 -14.55 -17.28
CA ARG A 92 -9.09 -15.56 -16.41
C ARG A 92 -10.04 -16.15 -15.38
N LYS A 93 -11.28 -15.65 -15.29
CA LYS A 93 -12.30 -16.03 -14.29
C LYS A 93 -11.78 -15.94 -12.84
N GLN A 94 -10.91 -14.98 -12.53
CA GLN A 94 -10.19 -14.93 -11.26
C GLN A 94 -10.16 -13.49 -10.71
N LYS A 95 -10.20 -13.38 -9.38
CA LYS A 95 -9.98 -12.12 -8.66
C LYS A 95 -8.48 -11.96 -8.41
N ALA A 96 -7.94 -10.77 -8.62
CA ALA A 96 -6.58 -10.47 -8.21
C ALA A 96 -6.54 -10.32 -6.69
N CYS A 97 -5.72 -11.13 -6.02
CA CYS A 97 -5.35 -10.96 -4.62
C CYS A 97 -4.08 -10.10 -4.57
N CYS A 98 -4.05 -9.09 -3.69
CA CYS A 98 -2.88 -8.26 -3.45
C CYS A 98 -2.47 -8.38 -1.99
N GLN A 99 -1.18 -8.56 -1.74
CA GLN A 99 -0.65 -8.37 -0.39
C GLN A 99 -0.39 -6.90 -0.18
N CYS A 100 -0.89 -6.38 0.93
CA CYS A 100 -0.82 -4.97 1.28
C CYS A 100 -0.11 -4.82 2.61
N CYS A 101 0.95 -4.02 2.63
CA CYS A 101 1.51 -3.51 3.88
C CYS A 101 0.68 -2.31 4.33
N GLN A 102 -0.16 -2.52 5.34
CA GLN A 102 -0.97 -1.49 5.96
C GLN A 102 -0.35 -1.02 7.28
N TYR A 103 0.12 0.22 7.25
CA TYR A 103 -0.15 1.17 8.33
C TYR A 103 -1.04 2.26 7.71
N HIS A 104 -1.66 3.15 8.46
CA HIS A 104 -2.19 4.38 7.82
C HIS A 104 -1.01 5.10 7.14
N PRO A 105 -0.88 5.29 5.80
CA PRO A 105 -1.49 4.71 4.58
C PRO A 105 -0.69 3.53 3.96
N LEU A 106 -1.26 2.85 2.95
CA LEU A 106 -0.66 1.70 2.23
C LEU A 106 0.78 1.98 1.75
N MET A 107 1.79 1.36 2.36
CA MET A 107 3.20 1.62 2.01
C MET A 107 3.70 0.78 0.83
N GLY A 108 3.09 -0.37 0.60
CA GLY A 108 3.47 -1.27 -0.46
C GLY A 108 2.36 -2.25 -0.78
N GLN A 109 2.28 -2.62 -2.05
CA GLN A 109 1.41 -3.69 -2.52
C GLN A 109 2.15 -4.61 -3.49
N GLU A 110 1.97 -5.90 -3.35
CA GLU A 110 2.47 -6.89 -4.30
C GLU A 110 1.29 -7.69 -4.84
N LYS A 111 1.18 -7.77 -6.17
CA LYS A 111 0.15 -8.59 -6.82
C LYS A 111 0.53 -10.06 -6.69
N VAL A 112 -0.40 -10.88 -6.20
CA VAL A 112 -0.25 -12.32 -6.13
C VAL A 112 -0.94 -12.92 -7.36
N ASP A 113 -0.19 -13.64 -8.20
CA ASP A 113 -0.77 -14.42 -9.29
C ASP A 113 -1.51 -15.64 -8.73
N SER A 114 -2.56 -16.08 -9.41
CA SER A 114 -3.48 -17.13 -8.96
C SER A 114 -2.85 -18.50 -8.70
N ASN A 115 -1.66 -18.76 -9.24
CA ASN A 115 -0.88 -19.98 -8.98
C ASN A 115 0.23 -19.77 -7.94
N SER A 116 0.45 -18.54 -7.48
CA SER A 116 1.46 -18.20 -6.48
C SER A 116 0.81 -18.07 -5.11
N ASN A 117 1.37 -18.75 -4.12
CA ASN A 117 0.89 -18.63 -2.75
C ASN A 117 1.45 -17.35 -2.13
N GLU A 118 0.67 -16.73 -1.23
CA GLU A 118 1.03 -15.60 -0.36
C GLU A 118 2.45 -15.68 0.23
N ILE A 119 2.90 -16.90 0.49
CA ILE A 119 4.25 -17.30 0.90
C ILE A 119 5.36 -16.67 0.05
N THR A 120 5.13 -16.49 -1.25
CA THR A 120 6.14 -15.98 -2.21
C THR A 120 6.05 -14.47 -2.44
N ALA A 121 4.96 -13.84 -2.02
CA ALA A 121 4.75 -12.40 -2.16
C ALA A 121 5.29 -11.65 -0.94
N ILE A 122 5.18 -12.21 0.27
CA ILE A 122 5.70 -11.58 1.50
C ILE A 122 7.20 -11.29 1.39
N PRO A 123 8.07 -12.23 0.93
CA PRO A 123 9.49 -11.96 0.84
C PRO A 123 9.85 -10.83 -0.14
N ARG A 124 9.15 -10.77 -1.28
CA ARG A 124 9.32 -9.70 -2.28
C ARG A 124 8.88 -8.34 -1.74
N LEU A 125 7.76 -8.31 -1.02
CA LEU A 125 7.25 -7.10 -0.39
C LEU A 125 8.19 -6.62 0.73
N LEU A 126 8.73 -7.54 1.53
CA LEU A 126 9.75 -7.23 2.53
C LEU A 126 11.04 -6.70 1.91
N GLU A 127 11.44 -7.17 0.72
CA GLU A 127 12.63 -6.65 0.01
C GLU A 127 12.47 -5.18 -0.38
N GLN A 128 11.29 -4.80 -0.86
CA GLN A 128 10.97 -3.44 -1.31
C GLN A 128 10.83 -2.43 -0.17
N LEU A 129 10.56 -2.89 1.05
CA LEU A 129 10.33 -2.02 2.21
C LEU A 129 11.57 -1.88 3.09
N ASP A 130 11.78 -0.67 3.61
CA ASP A 130 12.62 -0.47 4.78
C ASP A 130 11.83 -0.84 6.04
N ILE A 131 12.26 -1.91 6.70
CA ILE A 131 11.64 -2.45 7.92
C ILE A 131 12.58 -2.36 9.12
N SER A 132 13.70 -1.64 8.99
CA SER A 132 14.65 -1.47 10.08
C SER A 132 13.97 -0.80 11.29
N GLU A 133 14.24 -1.32 12.49
CA GLU A 133 13.67 -0.82 13.76
C GLU A 133 12.12 -0.82 13.80
N SER A 134 11.48 -1.55 12.88
CA SER A 134 10.02 -1.67 12.76
C SER A 134 9.53 -3.04 13.20
N VAL A 135 8.32 -3.10 13.77
CA VAL A 135 7.62 -4.32 14.19
C VAL A 135 6.70 -4.77 13.08
N VAL A 136 7.04 -5.87 12.40
CA VAL A 136 6.22 -6.47 11.35
C VAL A 136 5.16 -7.39 11.97
N ASN A 137 3.89 -7.13 11.72
CA ASN A 137 2.77 -7.98 12.13
C ASN A 137 2.24 -8.76 10.92
N LEU A 138 2.10 -10.08 11.06
CA LEU A 138 1.65 -10.99 10.02
C LEU A 138 0.63 -11.98 10.58
N ASP A 139 -0.29 -12.39 9.71
CA ASP A 139 -1.25 -13.44 10.02
C ASP A 139 -0.59 -14.84 10.06
N GLY A 140 -1.35 -15.83 10.53
CA GLY A 140 -0.84 -17.19 10.66
C GLY A 140 -0.56 -17.93 9.36
N MET A 141 -1.03 -17.44 8.22
CA MET A 141 -0.71 -18.03 6.92
C MET A 141 0.68 -17.60 6.44
N GLY A 142 1.10 -16.38 6.77
CA GLY A 142 2.44 -15.85 6.52
C GLY A 142 3.50 -16.23 7.55
N THR A 143 3.14 -16.91 8.63
CA THR A 143 4.05 -17.24 9.75
C THR A 143 4.99 -18.40 9.41
N LYS A 144 6.14 -18.07 8.81
CA LYS A 144 7.20 -19.02 8.42
C LYS A 144 8.57 -18.62 8.96
N LYS A 145 9.43 -19.62 9.16
CA LYS A 145 10.79 -19.42 9.69
C LYS A 145 11.64 -18.57 8.75
N GLU A 146 11.49 -18.75 7.44
CA GLU A 146 12.24 -18.02 6.42
C GLU A 146 11.87 -16.52 6.44
N ILE A 147 10.59 -16.21 6.61
CA ILE A 147 10.08 -14.83 6.70
C ILE A 147 10.56 -14.17 7.99
N ALA A 148 10.50 -14.88 9.13
CA ALA A 148 11.03 -14.38 10.40
C ALA A 148 12.55 -14.10 10.33
N ALA A 149 13.30 -14.99 9.66
CA ALA A 149 14.73 -14.80 9.43
C ALA A 149 15.02 -13.58 8.56
N GLN A 150 14.24 -13.37 7.49
CA GLN A 150 14.36 -12.21 6.61
C GLN A 150 14.10 -10.89 7.36
N ILE A 151 13.06 -10.86 8.20
CA ILE A 151 12.74 -9.69 9.04
C ILE A 151 13.90 -9.39 9.99
N SER A 152 14.42 -10.42 10.67
CA SER A 152 15.55 -10.28 11.58
C SER A 152 16.83 -9.83 10.86
N GLN A 153 17.08 -10.31 9.64
CA GLN A 153 18.24 -9.93 8.84
C GLN A 153 18.19 -8.44 8.44
N LYS A 154 16.99 -7.92 8.20
CA LYS A 154 16.75 -6.49 7.93
C LYS A 154 16.65 -5.62 9.19
N LYS A 155 17.00 -6.17 10.38
CA LYS A 155 16.91 -5.48 11.68
C LYS A 155 15.49 -5.03 12.07
N GLY A 156 14.48 -5.74 11.57
CA GLY A 156 13.10 -5.56 12.02
C GLY A 156 12.78 -6.46 13.22
N ASN A 157 11.79 -6.06 14.02
CA ASN A 157 11.12 -6.91 14.99
C ASN A 157 9.87 -7.53 14.35
N TYR A 158 9.29 -8.57 14.95
CA TYR A 158 8.08 -9.19 14.42
C TYR A 158 7.11 -9.67 15.51
N ILE A 159 5.83 -9.67 15.15
CA ILE A 159 4.74 -10.33 15.87
C ILE A 159 4.07 -11.24 14.85
N LEU A 160 4.21 -12.56 15.01
CA LEU A 160 3.68 -13.55 14.08
C LEU A 160 2.60 -14.36 14.78
N ALA A 161 1.37 -14.31 14.28
CA ALA A 161 0.26 -15.06 14.87
C ALA A 161 0.33 -16.54 14.49
N LEU A 162 0.57 -17.44 15.45
CA LEU A 162 0.57 -18.89 15.15
C LEU A 162 -0.88 -19.41 15.01
N LYS A 163 -1.21 -20.02 13.87
CA LYS A 163 -2.44 -20.83 13.72
C LYS A 163 -2.19 -22.27 14.18
N ALA A 164 -3.25 -22.95 14.61
CA ALA A 164 -3.23 -24.27 15.25
C ALA A 164 -2.56 -25.44 14.49
N ASN A 165 -2.11 -25.24 13.25
CA ASN A 165 -1.59 -26.28 12.36
C ASN A 165 -0.06 -26.46 12.42
N GLN A 166 0.63 -25.93 13.44
CA GLN A 166 2.05 -26.22 13.68
C GLN A 166 2.19 -27.08 14.94
N ASP A 167 2.21 -28.40 14.75
CA ASP A 167 2.25 -29.46 15.79
C ASP A 167 3.44 -29.40 16.77
N ARG A 168 4.36 -28.44 16.64
CA ARG A 168 5.58 -28.34 17.48
C ARG A 168 5.60 -27.18 18.47
N ILE A 169 4.57 -26.31 18.50
CA ILE A 169 4.58 -25.11 19.37
C ILE A 169 3.21 -24.90 20.06
N TYR A 170 2.49 -25.99 20.34
CA TYR A 170 1.38 -25.96 21.29
C TYR A 170 1.85 -26.54 22.62
N GLN A 171 1.98 -25.66 23.61
CA GLN A 171 1.88 -26.00 25.04
C GLN A 171 0.86 -25.06 25.67
#